data_AF-A0A2E8YQJ7-F1
#
_entry.id   AF-A0A2E8YQJ7-F1
#
_cell.length_a   1.000
_cell.length_b   1.000
_cell.length_c   1.000
_cell.angle_alpha   90.00
_cell.angle_beta   90.00
_cell.angle_gamma   90.00
#
_symmetry.space_group_name_H-M   'P 1'
#
loop_
_entity.id
_entity.type
_entity.pdbx_description
1 polymer ?
#
loop_
_entity_poly.entity_id
_entity_poly.type
_entity_poly.pdbx_seq_one_letter_code
_entity_poly.pdbx_strand_id
1 'polypeptide(L)' 'ITPDEYRAKWGLPADYPMVAPNYAEQRSNFAKKIGLGRKKLKK' A
#
# COMPACT_ATOMS: atom_id res chain seq x y z
N ILE A 1 3.61 11.64 11.74
CA ILE A 1 3.37 10.22 12.09
C ILE A 1 3.88 9.33 10.98
N THR A 2 5.14 8.91 11.08
CA THR A 2 5.67 7.88 10.20
C THR A 2 5.16 6.50 10.65
N PRO A 3 5.16 5.49 9.77
CA PRO A 3 4.80 4.13 10.15
C PRO A 3 5.63 3.60 11.33
N ASP A 4 6.92 3.94 11.37
CA ASP A 4 7.83 3.53 12.43
C ASP A 4 7.51 4.16 13.79
N GLU A 5 7.13 5.45 13.82
CA GLU A 5 6.66 6.11 15.05
C GLU A 5 5.38 5.47 15.61
N TYR A 6 4.46 5.06 14.73
CA TYR A 6 3.24 4.37 15.17
C TYR A 6 3.57 2.99 15.73
N ARG A 7 4.45 2.23 15.06
CA ARG A 7 4.89 0.92 15.55
C ARG A 7 5.59 1.03 16.91
N ALA A 8 6.49 2.01 17.06
CA ALA A 8 7.18 2.27 18.32
C ALA A 8 6.20 2.65 19.45
N LYS A 9 5.18 3.46 19.15
CA LYS A 9 4.15 3.87 20.13
C LYS A 9 3.32 2.70 20.65
N TRP A 10 3.09 1.67 19.82
CA TRP A 10 2.24 0.52 20.15
C TRP A 10 3.02 -0.79 20.35
N GLY A 11 4.35 -0.75 20.33
CA GLY A 11 5.20 -1.93 20.49
C GLY A 11 5.05 -2.98 19.37
N LEU A 12 4.69 -2.55 18.15
CA LEU A 12 4.46 -3.45 17.03
C LEU A 12 5.79 -3.85 16.36
N PRO A 13 5.92 -5.10 15.88
CA PRO A 13 7.08 -5.56 15.11
C PRO A 13 7.33 -4.72 13.86
N ALA A 14 8.59 -4.65 13.41
CA ALA A 14 8.97 -3.91 12.21
C ALA A 14 8.33 -4.47 10.93
N ASP A 15 8.03 -5.78 10.90
CA ASP A 15 7.34 -6.45 9.80
C ASP A 15 5.82 -6.26 9.83
N TYR A 16 5.29 -5.59 10.85
CA TYR A 16 3.86 -5.48 11.05
C TYR A 16 3.23 -4.69 9.88
N PRO A 17 2.30 -5.34 9.13
CA PRO A 17 1.68 -4.71 7.99
C PRO A 17 0.72 -3.63 8.48
N MET A 18 0.99 -2.38 8.12
CA MET A 18 0.13 -1.24 8.46
C MET A 18 -1.21 -1.27 7.73
N VAL A 19 -1.32 -2.14 6.72
CA VAL A 19 -2.51 -2.34 5.92
C VAL A 19 -2.69 -3.84 5.73
N ALA A 20 -3.92 -4.34 5.88
CA ALA A 20 -4.20 -5.75 5.68
C ALA A 20 -3.72 -6.20 4.27
N PRO A 21 -2.98 -7.32 4.15
CA PRO A 21 -2.46 -7.80 2.87
C PRO A 21 -3.55 -7.98 1.80
N ASN A 22 -4.70 -8.52 2.19
CA ASN A 22 -5.85 -8.73 1.30
C ASN A 22 -6.43 -7.39 0.78
N TYR A 23 -6.39 -6.32 1.59
CA TYR A 23 -6.85 -5.00 1.17
C TYR A 23 -5.86 -4.35 0.18
N ALA A 24 -4.56 -4.50 0.44
CA ALA A 24 -3.52 -4.04 -0.47
C ALA A 24 -3.63 -4.72 -1.85
N GLU A 25 -3.91 -6.03 -1.87
CA GLU A 25 -4.13 -6.78 -3.10
C GLU A 25 -5.37 -6.29 -3.88
N GLN A 26 -6.51 -6.13 -3.19
CA GLN A 26 -7.74 -5.61 -3.81
C GLN A 26 -7.53 -4.22 -4.42
N ARG A 27 -6.85 -3.31 -3.71
CA ARG A 27 -6.51 -1.96 -4.21
C ARG A 27 -5.57 -2.01 -5.41
N SER A 28 -4.55 -2.87 -5.39
CA SER A 28 -3.64 -3.07 -6.51
C SER A 28 -4.37 -3.56 -7.76
N ASN A 29 -5.26 -4.54 -7.61
CA ASN A 29 -6.07 -5.07 -8.71
C ASN A 29 -7.03 -4.01 -9.27
N PHE A 30 -7.65 -3.20 -8.40
CA PHE A 30 -8.50 -2.09 -8.82
C PHE A 30 -7.71 -1.02 -9.60
N ALA A 31 -6.54 -0.62 -9.11
CA ALA A 31 -5.66 0.34 -9.78
C ALA A 31 -5.26 -0.13 -11.19
N LYS A 32 -4.92 -1.41 -11.36
CA LYS A 32 -4.61 -2.01 -12.66
C LYS A 32 -5.83 -2.00 -13.60
N LYS A 33 -7.04 -2.30 -13.09
CA LYS A 33 -8.29 -2.29 -13.86
C LYS A 33 -8.61 -0.91 -14.42
N ILE A 34 -8.47 0.13 -13.60
CA ILE A 34 -8.74 1.52 -14.01
C ILE A 34 -7.59 2.16 -14.80
N GLY A 35 -6.48 1.43 -15.01
CA GLY A 35 -5.33 1.92 -15.77
C GLY A 35 -4.44 2.91 -15.02
N LEU A 36 -4.55 2.97 -13.69
CA LEU A 36 -3.68 3.81 -12.86
C LEU A 36 -2.23 3.30 -12.98
N GLY A 37 -1.30 4.19 -13.33
CA GLY A 37 0.11 3.84 -13.55
C GLY A 37 0.47 3.38 -14.97
N ARG A 38 -0.50 3.27 -15.89
CA ARG A 38 -0.16 3.10 -17.32
C ARG A 38 0.31 4.44 -17.89
N LYS A 39 1.58 4.51 -18.31
CA LYS A 39 2.12 5.64 -19.06
C LYS A 39 1.38 5.66 -20.41
N LYS A 40 0.60 6.72 -20.69
CA LYS A 40 0.06 6.91 -22.05
C LYS A 40 1.24 6.91 -23.01
N LEU A 41 1.30 5.94 -23.91
CA LEU A 41 2.26 5.97 -25.03
C LEU A 41 2.02 7.29 -25.76
N LYS A 42 3.00 8.19 -25.69
CA LYS A 42 2.99 9.41 -26.51
C LYS A 42 3.15 8.94 -27.96
N LYS A 43 2.11 9.16 -28.76
CA LYS A 43 2.15 9.03 -30.22
C LYS A 43 2.89 10.22 -30.80
#